data_AF-A0A7J7LY01-F1
#
_entry.id   AF-A0A7J7LY01-F1
#
_cell.length_a   1.000
_cell.length_b   1.000
_cell.length_c   1.000
_cell.angle_alpha   90.00
_cell.angle_beta   90.00
_cell.angle_gamma   90.00
#
_symmetry.space_group_name_H-M   'P 1'
#
loop_
_entity.id
_entity.type
_entity.pdbx_description
1 polymer ?
#
loop_
_entity_poly.entity_id
_entity_poly.type
_entity_poly.pdbx_seq_one_letter_code
_entity_poly.pdbx_strand_id
1 'polypeptide(L)'
;MEIAHPSWLAVQGPRNLVMGSTWDWKSRNCSSEVCVDEASKALEELLPKTSIVYPGIKKWAFNGAKADLRTMPPLTSLGSVPISGCVDDAVGGKSSCKYWLLGGLGSRGLLYHGWLGKLIAQAVISCNENVLSPELTSWRKLEFMSSRN
;
A
#
# COMPACT_ATOMS: atom_id res chain seq x y z
N MET A 1 5.39 10.67 21.41
CA MET A 1 3.94 10.72 21.17
C MET A 1 3.64 9.69 20.08
N GLU A 2 3.21 8.50 20.47
CA GLU A 2 2.80 7.46 19.51
C GLU A 2 1.49 7.90 18.85
N ILE A 3 1.55 8.19 17.56
CA ILE A 3 0.33 8.37 16.78
C ILE A 3 -0.25 6.98 16.60
N ALA A 4 -1.18 6.60 17.48
CA ALA A 4 -2.00 5.41 17.28
C ALA A 4 -2.72 5.57 15.94
N HIS A 5 -2.38 4.72 14.97
CA HIS A 5 -3.09 4.73 13.69
C HIS A 5 -4.58 4.49 13.98
N PRO A 6 -5.48 5.38 13.51
CA PRO A 6 -6.91 5.22 13.75
C PRO A 6 -7.37 3.95 13.05
N SER A 7 -8.10 3.11 13.77
CA SER A 7 -8.76 1.95 13.17
C SER A 7 -9.87 2.43 12.25
N TRP A 8 -10.00 1.84 11.06
CA TRP A 8 -11.17 1.95 10.21
C TRP A 8 -12.14 0.80 10.50
N LEU A 9 -13.42 1.05 10.22
CA LEU A 9 -14.51 0.07 10.29
C LEU A 9 -15.29 0.15 8.99
N ALA A 10 -15.58 -0.99 8.37
CA ALA A 10 -16.41 -1.07 7.18
C ALA A 10 -17.40 -2.22 7.26
N VAL A 11 -18.55 -2.03 6.60
CA VAL A 11 -19.60 -3.04 6.47
C VAL A 11 -19.29 -3.90 5.24
N GLN A 12 -19.30 -5.22 5.42
CA GLN A 12 -19.08 -6.18 4.34
C GLN A 12 -20.31 -7.09 4.19
N GLY A 13 -21.26 -6.65 3.38
CA GLY A 13 -22.56 -7.31 3.25
C GLY A 13 -23.44 -7.11 4.48
N PRO A 14 -24.54 -7.87 4.63
CA PRO A 14 -25.59 -7.56 5.61
C PRO A 14 -25.24 -7.90 7.07
N ARG A 15 -24.24 -8.77 7.30
CA ARG A 15 -23.95 -9.35 8.63
C ARG A 15 -22.47 -9.46 8.96
N ASN A 16 -21.60 -8.79 8.21
CA ASN A 16 -20.17 -8.77 8.54
C ASN A 16 -19.69 -7.34 8.66
N LEU A 17 -18.81 -7.15 9.65
CA LEU A 17 -18.04 -5.95 9.85
C LEU A 17 -16.57 -6.32 9.76
N VAL A 18 -15.81 -5.52 9.04
CA VAL A 18 -14.36 -5.62 8.97
C VAL A 18 -13.78 -4.38 9.64
N MET A 19 -12.78 -4.58 10.49
CA MET A 19 -12.04 -3.49 11.12
C MET A 19 -10.56 -3.69 10.89
N GLY A 20 -9.83 -2.60 10.78
CA GLY A 20 -8.41 -2.67 10.53
C GLY A 20 -7.73 -1.32 10.70
N SER A 21 -6.44 -1.23 10.44
CA SER A 21 -5.52 -2.35 10.30
C SER A 21 -4.38 -2.18 11.29
N THR A 22 -3.81 -3.29 11.74
CA THR A 22 -2.48 -3.28 12.35
C THR A 22 -1.43 -2.90 11.30
N TRP A 23 -0.21 -2.60 11.77
CA TRP A 23 0.91 -2.27 10.90
C TRP A 23 2.20 -2.88 11.42
N ASP A 24 2.85 -3.71 10.60
CA ASP A 24 4.20 -4.23 10.84
C ASP A 24 5.12 -3.92 9.65
N TRP A 25 6.13 -3.07 9.87
CA TRP A 25 7.03 -2.59 8.82
C TRP A 25 8.05 -3.66 8.35
N LYS A 26 8.32 -4.69 9.16
CA LYS A 26 9.43 -5.63 8.91
C LYS A 26 8.98 -7.06 8.63
N SER A 27 7.68 -7.32 8.67
CA SER A 27 7.15 -8.63 8.31
C SER A 27 7.49 -8.97 6.87
N ARG A 28 7.99 -10.20 6.68
CA ARG A 28 8.16 -10.84 5.36
C ARG A 28 7.16 -11.98 5.17
N ASN A 29 6.18 -12.08 6.07
CA ASN A 29 5.13 -13.07 5.96
C ASN A 29 4.17 -12.65 4.85
N CYS A 30 4.22 -13.36 3.72
CA CYS A 30 3.32 -13.14 2.59
C CYS A 30 2.04 -14.00 2.68
N SER A 31 1.83 -14.74 3.78
CA SER A 31 0.62 -15.53 3.98
C SER A 31 -0.56 -14.63 4.32
N SER A 32 -1.71 -14.91 3.71
CA SER A 32 -2.97 -14.28 4.10
C SER A 32 -3.60 -14.90 5.36
N GLU A 33 -3.12 -16.09 5.74
CA GLU A 33 -3.58 -16.79 6.93
C GLU A 33 -2.86 -16.27 8.17
N VAL A 34 -3.65 -15.96 9.19
CA VAL A 34 -3.19 -15.39 10.46
C VAL A 34 -3.37 -16.47 11.52
N CYS A 35 -2.31 -16.74 12.29
CA CYS A 35 -2.40 -17.69 13.39
C CYS A 35 -3.27 -17.14 14.53
N VAL A 36 -3.75 -18.01 15.42
CA VAL A 36 -4.66 -17.62 16.51
C VAL A 36 -4.04 -16.56 17.42
N ASP A 37 -2.74 -16.66 17.72
CA ASP A 37 -2.05 -15.71 18.59
C ASP A 37 -1.94 -14.31 17.96
N GLU A 38 -1.61 -14.24 16.67
CA GLU A 38 -1.52 -12.98 15.93
C GLU A 38 -2.91 -12.35 15.77
N ALA A 39 -3.93 -13.16 15.47
CA ALA A 39 -5.32 -12.70 15.38
C ALA A 39 -5.82 -12.14 16.72
N SER A 40 -5.47 -12.79 17.83
CA SER A 40 -5.86 -12.35 19.18
C SER A 40 -5.21 -11.01 19.53
N LYS A 41 -3.90 -10.84 19.25
CA LYS A 41 -3.19 -9.56 19.45
C LYS A 41 -3.78 -8.44 18.60
N ALA A 42 -4.08 -8.72 17.33
CA ALA A 42 -4.70 -7.74 16.44
C ALA A 42 -6.09 -7.33 16.96
N LEU A 43 -6.87 -8.27 17.49
CA LEU A 43 -8.18 -8.00 18.07
C LEU A 43 -8.07 -7.13 19.34
N GLU A 44 -7.14 -7.44 20.25
CA GLU A 44 -6.85 -6.65 21.45
C GLU A 44 -6.47 -5.20 21.12
N GLU A 45 -5.73 -5.00 20.03
CA GLU A 45 -5.33 -3.66 19.58
C GLU A 45 -6.47 -2.87 18.92
N LEU A 46 -7.24 -3.53 18.04
CA LEU A 46 -8.20 -2.84 17.16
C LEU A 46 -9.59 -2.68 17.78
N LEU A 47 -10.03 -3.62 18.62
CA LEU A 47 -11.37 -3.61 19.19
C LEU A 47 -11.61 -2.38 20.08
N PRO A 48 -10.70 -1.98 21.00
CA PRO A 48 -10.90 -0.79 21.82
C PRO A 48 -11.06 0.47 20.95
N LYS A 49 -10.20 0.66 19.95
CA LYS A 49 -10.21 1.80 19.02
C LYS A 49 -11.52 1.86 18.23
N THR A 50 -11.95 0.73 17.68
CA THR A 50 -13.20 0.62 16.92
C THR A 50 -14.43 0.86 17.78
N SER A 51 -14.39 0.42 19.04
CA SER A 51 -15.53 0.55 19.96
C SER A 51 -15.80 1.98 20.42
N ILE A 52 -14.86 2.91 20.25
CA ILE A 52 -15.09 4.34 20.47
C ILE A 52 -16.10 4.88 19.43
N VAL A 53 -15.98 4.42 18.18
CA VAL A 53 -16.85 4.86 17.08
C VAL A 53 -18.16 4.06 17.05
N TYR A 54 -18.08 2.75 17.27
CA TYR A 54 -19.25 1.86 17.28
C TYR A 54 -19.21 0.91 18.48
N PRO A 55 -19.73 1.32 19.66
CA PRO A 55 -19.70 0.50 20.88
C PRO A 55 -20.38 -0.86 20.74
N GLY A 56 -21.36 -0.95 19.83
CA GLY A 56 -22.10 -2.18 19.53
C GLY A 56 -21.20 -3.33 19.06
N ILE A 57 -20.03 -3.04 18.49
CA ILE A 57 -19.07 -4.06 17.99
C ILE A 57 -18.69 -5.09 19.06
N LYS A 58 -18.69 -4.70 20.34
CA LYS A 58 -18.36 -5.60 21.46
C LYS A 58 -19.31 -6.77 21.63
N LYS A 59 -20.51 -6.69 21.04
CA LYS A 59 -21.53 -7.75 21.06
C LYS A 59 -21.40 -8.72 19.87
N TRP A 60 -20.54 -8.42 18.91
CA TRP A 60 -20.37 -9.22 17.71
C TRP A 60 -19.37 -10.35 17.97
N ALA A 61 -19.61 -11.51 17.38
CA ALA A 61 -18.66 -12.62 17.42
C ALA A 61 -17.47 -12.34 16.49
N PHE A 62 -16.26 -12.59 16.99
CA PHE A 62 -15.06 -12.53 16.16
C PHE A 62 -15.01 -13.73 15.21
N ASN A 63 -15.00 -13.47 13.90
CA ASN A 63 -15.00 -14.53 12.88
C ASN A 63 -13.60 -14.94 12.42
N GLY A 64 -12.61 -14.04 12.49
CA GLY A 64 -11.24 -14.31 12.05
C GLY A 64 -10.48 -13.05 11.64
N ALA A 65 -9.20 -13.23 11.31
CA ALA A 65 -8.31 -12.19 10.83
C ALA A 65 -7.66 -12.59 9.50
N LYS A 66 -7.26 -11.58 8.72
CA LYS A 66 -6.50 -11.72 7.48
C LYS A 66 -5.35 -10.71 7.49
N ALA A 67 -4.22 -11.15 6.96
CA ALA A 67 -3.05 -10.31 6.74
C ALA A 67 -2.83 -10.10 5.25
N ASP A 68 -2.17 -8.98 4.91
CA ASP A 68 -1.74 -8.68 3.55
C ASP A 68 -0.52 -7.76 3.59
N LEU A 69 0.27 -7.76 2.52
CA LEU A 69 1.47 -6.97 2.39
C LEU A 69 1.19 -5.69 1.60
N ARG A 70 1.56 -4.55 2.18
CA ARG A 70 1.48 -3.26 1.51
C ARG A 70 2.84 -2.88 0.96
N THR A 71 2.90 -2.67 -0.35
CA THR A 71 4.09 -2.07 -0.98
C THR A 71 4.09 -0.57 -0.72
N MET A 72 4.81 -0.15 0.32
CA MET A 72 4.94 1.27 0.64
C MET A 72 6.00 1.92 -0.25
N PRO A 73 5.70 3.07 -0.87
CA PRO A 73 6.71 3.84 -1.54
C PRO A 73 7.60 4.56 -0.50
N PRO A 74 8.79 5.03 -0.91
CA PRO A 74 9.63 5.87 -0.07
C PRO A 74 8.86 7.09 0.47
N LEU A 75 9.15 7.46 1.72
CA LEU A 75 8.60 8.68 2.31
C LEU A 75 9.38 9.89 1.79
N THR A 76 8.70 10.84 1.17
CA THR A 76 9.29 12.10 0.66
C THR A 76 8.67 13.31 1.38
N SER A 77 9.14 14.53 1.07
CA SER A 77 8.51 15.78 1.54
C SER A 77 7.07 15.94 1.07
N LEU A 78 6.68 15.27 -0.02
CA LEU A 78 5.31 15.20 -0.55
C LEU A 78 4.50 14.04 0.06
N GLY A 79 5.08 13.31 1.00
CA GLY A 79 4.54 12.09 1.58
C GLY A 79 4.93 10.83 0.81
N SER A 80 4.21 9.74 1.08
CA SER A 80 4.37 8.44 0.41
C SER A 80 3.58 8.43 -0.90
N VAL A 81 4.22 8.92 -1.97
CA VAL A 81 3.66 9.00 -3.34
C VAL A 81 3.98 7.70 -4.10
N PRO A 82 3.02 7.10 -4.82
CA PRO A 82 3.27 5.94 -5.68
C PRO A 82 4.41 6.16 -6.67
N ILE A 83 5.10 5.09 -7.03
CA ILE A 83 6.21 5.14 -7.98
C ILE A 83 5.77 4.62 -9.34
N SER A 84 6.18 5.30 -10.40
CA SER A 84 5.96 4.87 -11.77
C SER A 84 7.06 5.39 -12.69
N GLY A 85 7.27 4.72 -13.83
CA GLY A 85 8.25 5.14 -14.83
C GLY A 85 8.81 4.01 -15.69
N CYS A 86 9.57 4.38 -16.71
CA CYS A 86 10.25 3.49 -17.67
C CYS A 86 11.56 2.92 -17.11
N VAL A 87 11.56 1.70 -16.59
CA VAL A 87 12.71 1.08 -15.91
C VAL A 87 13.72 0.42 -16.85
N ASP A 88 13.73 0.80 -18.13
CA ASP A 88 14.56 0.17 -19.17
C ASP A 88 16.07 0.21 -18.85
N ASP A 89 16.54 1.35 -18.31
CA ASP A 89 17.93 1.51 -17.86
C ASP A 89 18.30 0.55 -16.73
N ALA A 90 17.35 0.24 -15.84
CA ALA A 90 17.56 -0.66 -14.71
C ALA A 90 17.54 -2.14 -15.12
N VAL A 91 16.90 -2.49 -16.24
CA VAL A 91 16.78 -3.86 -16.76
C VAL A 91 17.91 -4.21 -17.76
N GLY A 92 18.79 -3.26 -18.08
CA GLY A 92 19.99 -3.51 -18.87
C GLY A 92 19.89 -3.11 -20.35
N GLY A 93 18.97 -2.21 -20.73
CA GLY A 93 19.06 -1.28 -21.88
C GLY A 93 19.34 -1.82 -23.29
N LYS A 94 19.30 -3.15 -23.52
CA LYS A 94 19.65 -3.78 -24.81
C LYS A 94 18.49 -4.55 -25.45
N SER A 95 17.26 -4.17 -25.13
CA SER A 95 16.05 -4.83 -25.62
C SER A 95 15.29 -3.90 -26.58
N SER A 96 14.61 -4.46 -27.60
CA SER A 96 13.72 -3.71 -28.47
C SER A 96 12.42 -3.25 -27.77
N CYS A 97 12.23 -3.68 -26.53
CA CYS A 97 11.07 -3.40 -25.69
C CYS A 97 11.46 -2.53 -24.49
N LYS A 98 10.61 -1.56 -24.14
CA LYS A 98 10.76 -0.76 -22.92
C LYS A 98 10.02 -1.40 -21.76
N TYR A 99 10.65 -1.45 -20.60
CA TYR A 99 10.01 -1.90 -19.36
C TYR A 99 9.44 -0.72 -18.58
N TRP A 100 8.26 -0.88 -17.99
CA TRP A 100 7.57 0.14 -17.22
C TRP A 100 7.11 -0.40 -15.86
N LEU A 101 7.18 0.45 -14.84
CA LEU A 101 6.81 0.13 -13.46
C LEU A 101 5.61 0.97 -13.02
N LEU A 102 4.72 0.35 -12.26
CA LEU A 102 3.76 1.00 -11.38
C LEU A 102 3.77 0.24 -10.04
N GLY A 103 4.06 0.93 -8.95
CA GLY A 103 4.18 0.30 -7.63
C GLY A 103 4.06 1.30 -6.48
N GLY A 104 4.30 0.83 -5.26
CA GLY A 104 4.24 1.70 -4.09
C GLY A 104 2.82 2.21 -3.78
N LEU A 105 1.80 1.37 -3.99
CA LEU A 105 0.40 1.78 -3.84
C LEU A 105 -0.09 1.75 -2.37
N GLY A 106 0.70 1.19 -1.45
CA GLY A 106 0.40 1.17 -0.02
C GLY A 106 -1.04 0.77 0.34
N SER A 107 -1.63 1.44 1.34
CA SER A 107 -3.02 1.25 1.77
C SER A 107 -4.06 2.01 0.93
N ARG A 108 -3.61 2.83 -0.03
CA ARG A 108 -4.47 3.75 -0.80
C ARG A 108 -4.58 3.37 -2.28
N GLY A 109 -4.04 2.21 -2.66
CA GLY A 109 -4.05 1.72 -4.04
C GLY A 109 -5.42 1.74 -4.70
N LEU A 110 -6.46 1.33 -3.98
CA LEU A 110 -7.82 1.33 -4.50
C LEU A 110 -8.33 2.74 -4.85
N LEU A 111 -7.84 3.80 -4.21
CA LEU A 111 -8.27 5.17 -4.50
C LEU A 111 -7.75 5.67 -5.85
N TYR A 112 -6.50 5.36 -6.19
CA TYR A 112 -5.83 5.96 -7.36
C TYR A 112 -5.44 4.99 -8.47
N HIS A 113 -5.62 3.67 -8.30
CA HIS A 113 -5.21 2.67 -9.29
C HIS A 113 -5.80 2.93 -10.69
N GLY A 114 -7.06 3.37 -10.79
CA GLY A 114 -7.70 3.65 -12.08
C GLY A 114 -7.03 4.83 -12.81
N TRP A 115 -6.76 5.92 -12.10
CA TRP A 115 -6.10 7.10 -12.67
C TRP A 115 -4.64 6.83 -13.02
N LEU A 116 -3.87 6.24 -12.10
CA LEU A 116 -2.47 5.86 -12.34
C LEU A 116 -2.35 4.82 -13.46
N GLY A 117 -3.26 3.84 -13.50
CA GLY A 117 -3.33 2.82 -14.55
C GLY A 117 -3.54 3.45 -15.92
N LYS A 118 -4.42 4.45 -16.03
CA LYS A 118 -4.62 5.22 -17.27
C LYS A 118 -3.35 5.97 -17.67
N LEU A 119 -2.70 6.67 -16.74
CA LEU A 119 -1.49 7.45 -17.03
C LEU A 119 -0.34 6.55 -17.51
N ILE A 120 -0.08 5.44 -16.82
CA ILE A 120 1.00 4.53 -17.22
C ILE A 120 0.69 3.84 -18.55
N ALA A 121 -0.58 3.47 -18.81
CA ALA A 121 -0.97 2.92 -20.10
C ALA A 121 -0.74 3.93 -21.24
N GLN A 122 -1.06 5.20 -21.03
CA GLN A 122 -0.78 6.27 -22.00
C GLN A 122 0.72 6.44 -22.24
N ALA A 123 1.54 6.44 -21.17
CA ALA A 123 2.98 6.55 -21.27
C ALA A 123 3.60 5.36 -22.04
N VAL A 124 3.11 4.14 -21.78
CA VAL A 124 3.52 2.91 -22.48
C VAL A 124 3.17 2.97 -23.97
N ILE A 125 1.91 3.25 -24.31
CA ILE A 125 1.44 3.27 -25.70
C ILE A 125 2.12 4.37 -26.52
N SER A 126 2.34 5.53 -25.92
CA SER A 126 3.02 6.66 -26.59
C SER A 126 4.55 6.59 -26.48
N CYS A 127 5.10 5.59 -25.79
CA CYS A 127 6.52 5.46 -25.47
C CYS A 127 7.13 6.74 -24.84
N ASN A 128 6.33 7.51 -24.10
CA ASN A 128 6.66 8.85 -23.60
C ASN A 128 6.42 8.97 -22.09
N GLU A 129 7.51 9.04 -21.30
CA GLU A 129 7.43 9.15 -19.84
C GLU A 129 6.94 10.53 -19.37
N ASN A 130 7.00 11.56 -20.21
CA ASN A 130 6.58 12.93 -19.84
C ASN A 130 5.07 13.07 -19.59
N VAL A 131 4.28 12.04 -19.90
CA VAL A 131 2.85 11.96 -19.53
C VAL A 131 2.69 11.74 -18.02
N LEU A 132 3.70 11.17 -17.34
CA LEU A 132 3.70 10.96 -15.91
C LEU A 132 4.12 12.25 -15.19
N SER A 133 3.48 12.53 -14.04
CA SER A 133 3.88 13.63 -13.18
C SER A 133 5.30 13.39 -12.60
N PRO A 134 6.15 14.43 -12.46
CA PRO A 134 7.51 14.29 -11.94
C PRO A 134 7.60 13.65 -10.54
N GLU A 135 6.54 13.79 -9.74
CA GLU A 135 6.42 13.19 -8.41
C GLU A 135 6.37 11.66 -8.47
N LEU A 136 5.83 11.09 -9.55
CA LEU A 136 5.78 9.64 -9.75
C LEU A 136 7.13 9.06 -10.17
N THR A 137 8.02 9.86 -10.75
CA THR A 137 9.34 9.43 -11.28
C THR A 137 10.51 9.89 -10.41
N SER A 138 10.27 10.69 -9.36
CA SER A 138 11.31 11.26 -8.50
C SER A 138 12.13 10.24 -7.73
N TRP A 139 11.63 9.01 -7.58
CA TRP A 139 12.32 7.90 -6.92
C TRP A 139 13.67 7.57 -7.56
N ARG A 140 13.86 7.81 -8.87
CA ARG A 140 15.16 7.63 -9.52
C ARG A 140 16.25 8.54 -8.96
N LYS A 141 15.88 9.75 -8.52
CA LYS A 141 16.83 10.68 -7.90
C LYS A 141 17.33 10.15 -6.56
N LEU A 142 16.50 9.37 -5.85
CA LEU A 142 16.87 8.72 -4.60
C LEU A 142 17.86 7.57 -4.82
N GLU A 143 17.69 6.77 -5.87
CA GLU A 143 18.65 5.72 -6.25
C GLU A 143 20.03 6.30 -6.61
N PHE A 144 20.07 7.41 -7.35
CA PHE A 144 21.32 8.12 -7.67
C PHE A 144 22.07 8.66 -6.45
N MET A 145 21.36 8.96 -5.35
CA MET A 145 21.97 9.42 -4.10
C MET A 145 22.42 8.27 -3.21
N SER A 146 21.73 7.13 -3.22
CA SER A 146 22.14 5.93 -2.46
C SER A 146 23.35 5.22 -3.07
N SER A 147 23.64 5.44 -4.35
CA SER A 147 24.75 4.82 -5.09
C SER A 147 26.10 5.55 -4.90
N ARG A 148 26.15 6.61 -4.06
CA ARG A 148 27.34 7.43 -3.80
C ARG A 148 27.86 7.35 -2.36
N ASN A 149 27.33 6.45 -1.54
CA ASN A 149 27.79 6.20 -0.17
C ASN A 149 28.32 4.79 -0.03
#